data_AF-A0A671KUV3-F1
#
_entry.id   AF-A0A671KUV3-F1
#
_cell.length_a   1.000
_cell.length_b   1.000
_cell.length_c   1.000
_cell.angle_alpha   90.00
_cell.angle_beta   90.00
_cell.angle_gamma   90.00
#
_symmetry.space_group_name_H-M   'P 1'
#
loop_
_entity.id
_entity.type
_entity.pdbx_description
1 polymer ?
#
loop_
_entity_poly.entity_id
_entity_poly.type
_entity_poly.pdbx_seq_one_letter_code
_entity_poly.pdbx_strand_id
1 'polypeptide(L)'
;MFALKLVQDQLIMVDIKAIRLMINLNSNVVNVFKLLLILYLQNGLLSPVPAVSSAMKEKYLEWPYKTGGYKRARKTFTSLHEHRPFTKTFFMKMIEIEKEQETPKMSNLRDYYERALREFGSSDEDLWMEYIKEKLGSHGNPENCGKLHWRAVKTLEGESVEHFTTKYTLLQTGHM
;
A
#
# COMPACT_ATOMS: atom_id res chain seq x y z
N MET A 1 -10.70 -22.50 -9.73
CA MET A 1 -11.21 -21.47 -8.80
C MET A 1 -11.33 -21.99 -7.35
N PHE A 2 -11.82 -23.22 -7.12
CA PHE A 2 -11.95 -23.80 -5.76
C PHE A 2 -10.62 -24.00 -5.00
N ALA A 3 -9.56 -24.47 -5.65
CA ALA A 3 -8.28 -24.73 -4.98
C ALA A 3 -7.60 -23.45 -4.43
N LEU A 4 -7.72 -22.32 -5.12
CA LEU A 4 -7.18 -21.03 -4.70
C LEU A 4 -7.89 -20.51 -3.45
N LYS A 5 -9.22 -20.65 -3.39
CA LYS A 5 -10.02 -20.27 -2.23
C LYS A 5 -9.68 -21.14 -1.02
N LEU A 6 -9.47 -22.44 -1.23
CA LEU A 6 -9.12 -23.39 -0.17
C LEU A 6 -7.71 -23.13 0.41
N VAL A 7 -6.74 -22.79 -0.44
CA VAL A 7 -5.39 -22.39 -0.01
C VAL A 7 -5.44 -21.06 0.74
N GLN A 8 -6.23 -20.10 0.26
CA GLN A 8 -6.39 -18.78 0.89
C GLN A 8 -7.11 -18.88 2.25
N ASP A 9 -8.16 -19.68 2.34
CA ASP A 9 -8.91 -19.96 3.57
C ASP A 9 -8.05 -20.72 4.59
N GLN A 10 -7.21 -21.66 4.15
CA GLN A 10 -6.24 -22.34 5.02
C GLN A 10 -5.13 -21.39 5.50
N LEU A 11 -4.64 -20.48 4.65
CA LEU A 11 -3.65 -19.47 5.03
C LEU A 11 -4.22 -18.50 6.08
N ILE A 12 -5.48 -18.08 5.91
CA ILE A 12 -6.19 -17.18 6.83
C ILE A 12 -6.47 -17.87 8.18
N MET A 13 -6.85 -19.16 8.17
CA MET A 13 -7.11 -19.95 9.38
C MET A 13 -5.85 -20.22 10.21
N VAL A 14 -4.69 -20.41 9.55
CA VAL A 14 -3.39 -20.53 10.23
C VAL A 14 -3.01 -19.21 10.92
N ASP A 15 -3.27 -18.06 10.28
CA ASP A 15 -2.95 -16.74 10.82
C ASP A 15 -3.78 -16.38 12.07
N ILE A 16 -5.10 -16.62 12.08
CA ILE A 16 -5.95 -16.27 13.23
C ILE A 16 -5.60 -17.13 14.46
N LYS A 17 -5.31 -18.42 14.26
CA LYS A 17 -4.86 -19.30 15.36
C LYS A 17 -3.47 -18.89 15.87
N ALA A 18 -2.54 -18.54 14.98
CA ALA A 18 -1.22 -18.07 15.37
C ALA A 18 -1.30 -16.75 16.17
N ILE A 19 -2.11 -15.79 15.70
CA ILE A 19 -2.32 -14.49 16.39
C ILE A 19 -2.99 -14.67 17.76
N ARG A 20 -4.00 -15.55 17.86
CA ARG A 20 -4.69 -15.82 19.13
C ARG A 20 -3.80 -16.57 20.14
N LEU A 21 -2.86 -17.38 19.65
CA LEU A 21 -1.83 -18.03 20.48
C LEU A 21 -0.76 -17.04 20.95
N MET A 22 -0.43 -16.02 20.13
CA MET A 22 0.55 -14.98 20.46
C MET A 22 0.12 -14.06 21.63
N ILE A 23 -1.18 -13.89 21.88
CA ILE A 23 -1.69 -13.06 23.00
C ILE A 23 -1.41 -13.71 24.37
N ASN A 24 -1.18 -15.03 24.44
CA ASN A 24 -1.12 -15.81 25.68
C ASN A 24 0.27 -16.38 26.05
N LEU A 25 1.36 -16.00 25.37
CA LEU A 25 2.68 -16.63 25.56
C LEU A 25 3.75 -15.68 26.12
N ASN A 26 4.66 -16.23 26.93
CA ASN A 26 5.76 -15.52 27.61
C ASN A 26 6.81 -14.97 26.60
N SER A 27 7.57 -13.94 27.01
CA SER A 27 8.48 -13.12 26.19
C SER A 27 9.51 -13.89 25.35
N ASN A 28 10.05 -15.01 25.85
CA ASN A 28 11.01 -15.85 25.10
C ASN A 28 10.36 -16.60 23.94
N VAL A 29 9.12 -17.07 24.12
CA VAL A 29 8.38 -17.79 23.08
C VAL A 29 7.94 -16.80 21.99
N VAL A 30 7.52 -15.60 22.39
CA VAL A 30 7.23 -14.48 21.48
C VAL A 30 8.42 -14.14 20.58
N ASN A 31 9.66 -14.19 21.08
CA ASN A 31 10.86 -13.91 20.28
C ASN A 31 11.16 -14.98 19.22
N VAL A 32 10.97 -16.27 19.55
CA VAL A 32 11.16 -17.37 18.58
C VAL A 32 10.10 -17.32 17.49
N PHE A 33 8.84 -17.06 17.84
CA PHE A 33 7.77 -16.88 16.85
C PHE A 33 7.98 -15.64 15.98
N LYS A 34 8.53 -14.57 16.54
CA LYS A 34 8.93 -13.38 15.78
C LYS A 34 9.95 -13.72 14.68
N LEU A 35 10.95 -14.54 15.01
CA LEU A 35 11.96 -15.00 14.04
C LEU A 35 11.36 -15.92 12.98
N LEU A 36 10.50 -16.87 13.38
CA LEU A 36 9.81 -17.77 12.44
C LEU A 36 8.88 -17.01 11.49
N LEU A 37 8.17 -16.00 12.00
CA LEU A 37 7.31 -15.14 11.20
C LEU A 37 8.11 -14.33 10.20
N ILE A 38 9.26 -13.75 10.61
CA ILE A 38 10.16 -13.04 9.70
C ILE A 38 10.66 -13.96 8.59
N LEU A 39 11.08 -15.19 8.93
CA LEU A 39 11.55 -16.19 7.95
C LEU A 39 10.43 -16.62 6.99
N TYR A 40 9.23 -16.86 7.50
CA TYR A 40 8.05 -17.19 6.69
C TYR A 40 7.71 -16.07 5.70
N LEU A 41 7.71 -14.83 6.18
CA LEU A 41 7.47 -13.65 5.37
C LEU A 41 8.56 -13.49 4.30
N GLN A 42 9.84 -13.63 4.66
CA GLN A 42 10.97 -13.57 3.72
C GLN A 42 10.88 -14.65 2.63
N ASN A 43 10.52 -15.87 2.99
CA ASN A 43 10.32 -16.95 2.02
C ASN A 43 9.12 -16.70 1.10
N GLY A 44 8.04 -16.12 1.63
CA GLY A 44 6.89 -15.71 0.82
C GLY A 44 7.22 -14.56 -0.15
N LEU A 45 8.07 -13.60 0.26
CA LEU A 45 8.54 -12.51 -0.61
C LEU A 45 9.35 -13.03 -1.81
N LEU A 46 10.13 -14.09 -1.61
CA LEU A 46 10.94 -14.74 -2.64
C LEU A 46 10.17 -15.80 -3.44
N SER A 47 8.86 -15.97 -3.17
CA SER A 47 8.06 -16.96 -3.87
C SER A 47 8.02 -16.67 -5.38
N PRO A 48 8.24 -17.68 -6.24
CA PRO A 48 8.12 -17.52 -7.69
C PRO A 48 6.66 -17.32 -8.13
N VAL A 49 5.68 -17.50 -7.22
CA VAL A 49 4.26 -17.29 -7.49
C VAL A 49 3.88 -15.83 -7.16
N PRO A 50 3.56 -14.99 -8.15
CA PRO A 50 3.28 -13.56 -7.93
C PRO A 50 2.16 -13.29 -6.93
N ALA A 51 1.10 -14.12 -6.93
CA ALA A 51 0.00 -13.97 -5.98
C ALA A 51 0.45 -14.16 -4.52
N VAL A 52 1.38 -15.08 -4.27
CA VAL A 52 1.91 -15.36 -2.93
C VAL A 52 2.84 -14.25 -2.48
N SER A 53 3.77 -13.81 -3.34
CA SER A 53 4.72 -12.75 -3.00
C SER A 53 4.05 -11.38 -2.84
N SER A 54 3.01 -11.08 -3.62
CA SER A 54 2.17 -9.90 -3.47
C SER A 54 1.39 -9.88 -2.15
N ALA A 55 0.64 -10.95 -1.85
CA ALA A 55 -0.12 -11.05 -0.59
C ALA A 55 0.79 -11.01 0.65
N MET A 56 2.00 -11.56 0.54
CA MET A 56 2.98 -11.53 1.63
C MET A 56 3.50 -10.12 1.92
N LYS A 57 3.64 -9.26 0.90
CA LYS A 57 4.11 -7.86 1.07
C LYS A 57 3.11 -7.01 1.84
N GLU A 58 1.82 -7.18 1.55
CA GLU A 58 0.75 -6.48 2.27
C GLU A 58 0.78 -6.84 3.76
N LYS A 59 0.84 -8.14 4.08
CA LYS A 59 0.97 -8.62 5.47
C LYS A 59 2.28 -8.16 6.14
N TYR A 60 3.36 -8.08 5.37
CA TYR A 60 4.67 -7.64 5.87
C TYR A 60 4.70 -6.16 6.25
N LEU A 61 3.82 -5.30 5.72
CA LEU A 61 3.74 -3.91 6.13
C LEU A 61 2.87 -3.74 7.39
N GLU A 62 1.77 -4.48 7.49
CA GLU A 62 0.85 -4.39 8.62
C GLU A 62 1.45 -4.85 9.94
N TRP A 63 2.20 -5.95 9.95
CA TRP A 63 2.71 -6.53 11.18
C TRP A 63 3.78 -5.65 11.88
N PRO A 64 4.78 -5.07 11.18
CA PRO A 64 5.72 -4.12 11.76
C PRO A 64 5.04 -2.83 12.24
N TYR A 65 3.95 -2.40 11.59
CA TYR A 65 3.15 -1.29 12.08
C TYR A 65 2.50 -1.63 13.42
N LYS A 66 1.77 -2.76 13.49
CA LYS A 66 1.08 -3.24 14.70
C LYS A 66 2.03 -3.51 15.89
N THR A 67 3.24 -4.00 15.63
CA THR A 67 4.21 -4.41 16.68
C THR A 67 5.30 -3.39 16.97
N GLY A 68 5.35 -2.30 16.19
CA GLY A 68 6.54 -1.48 16.08
C GLY A 68 6.32 -0.02 15.74
N GLY A 69 5.06 0.35 15.46
CA GLY A 69 4.66 1.69 15.08
C GLY A 69 5.23 2.14 13.74
N TYR A 70 4.97 3.41 13.45
CA TYR A 70 5.31 4.09 12.21
C TYR A 70 6.78 3.93 11.76
N LYS A 71 7.74 4.09 12.69
CA LYS A 71 9.18 4.02 12.37
C LYS A 71 9.57 2.66 11.78
N ARG A 72 9.00 1.58 12.29
CA ARG A 72 9.26 0.22 11.78
C ARG A 72 8.55 -0.01 10.45
N ALA A 73 7.29 0.41 10.31
CA ALA A 73 6.56 0.33 9.05
C ALA A 73 7.31 1.02 7.91
N ARG A 74 7.83 2.24 8.14
CA ARG A 74 8.61 2.98 7.14
C ARG A 74 9.92 2.30 6.77
N LYS A 75 10.68 1.78 7.76
CA LYS A 75 11.91 1.03 7.49
C LYS A 75 11.63 -0.21 6.65
N THR A 76 10.56 -0.93 6.99
CA THR A 76 10.09 -2.09 6.25
C THR A 76 9.70 -1.71 4.81
N PHE A 77 8.88 -0.68 4.63
CA PHE A 77 8.47 -0.19 3.31
C PHE A 77 9.68 0.12 2.41
N THR A 78 10.68 0.84 2.95
CA THR A 78 11.91 1.14 2.20
C THR A 78 12.68 -0.13 1.85
N SER A 79 12.82 -1.08 2.79
CA SER A 79 13.54 -2.34 2.51
C SER A 79 12.84 -3.24 1.49
N LEU A 80 11.51 -3.17 1.40
CA LEU A 80 10.74 -3.97 0.45
C LEU A 80 10.82 -3.44 -0.98
N HIS A 81 11.37 -2.25 -1.23
CA HIS A 81 11.35 -1.65 -2.56
C HIS A 81 12.16 -2.44 -3.61
N GLU A 82 13.08 -3.31 -3.17
CA GLU A 82 13.93 -4.12 -4.05
C GLU A 82 13.25 -5.42 -4.48
N HIS A 83 12.21 -5.86 -3.76
CA HIS A 83 11.55 -7.12 -4.00
C HIS A 83 10.26 -6.89 -4.80
N ARG A 84 10.29 -7.10 -6.12
CA ARG A 84 9.11 -7.15 -7.01
C ARG A 84 8.38 -8.50 -6.93
N PRO A 85 7.09 -8.61 -7.35
CA PRO A 85 6.18 -7.56 -7.84
C PRO A 85 5.53 -6.74 -6.71
N PHE A 86 5.03 -5.53 -7.00
CA PHE A 86 4.26 -4.73 -6.05
C PHE A 86 2.76 -4.81 -6.29
N THR A 87 1.98 -4.45 -5.28
CA THR A 87 0.53 -4.22 -5.39
C THR A 87 0.20 -2.76 -5.08
N LYS A 88 -0.90 -2.24 -5.65
CA LYS A 88 -1.40 -0.90 -5.33
C LYS A 88 -1.67 -0.75 -3.84
N THR A 89 -2.36 -1.73 -3.28
CA THR A 89 -2.69 -1.89 -1.85
C THR A 89 -1.47 -1.72 -0.94
N PHE A 90 -0.30 -2.22 -1.32
CA PHE A 90 0.94 -2.02 -0.57
C PHE A 90 1.31 -0.53 -0.43
N PHE A 91 1.23 0.25 -1.51
CA PHE A 91 1.50 1.68 -1.48
C PHE A 91 0.40 2.45 -0.74
N MET A 92 -0.87 2.13 -1.03
CA MET A 92 -2.02 2.77 -0.39
C MET A 92 -1.99 2.58 1.12
N LYS A 93 -1.56 1.41 1.60
CA LYS A 93 -1.42 1.17 3.03
C LYS A 93 -0.37 2.05 3.70
N MET A 94 0.76 2.30 3.03
CA MET A 94 1.78 3.22 3.55
C MET A 94 1.29 4.67 3.55
N ILE A 95 0.50 5.07 2.55
CA ILE A 95 -0.16 6.38 2.48
C ILE A 95 -1.13 6.55 3.66
N GLU A 96 -2.00 5.57 3.93
CA GLU A 96 -2.89 5.56 5.10
C GLU A 96 -2.10 5.74 6.40
N ILE A 97 -1.06 4.92 6.61
CA ILE A 97 -0.22 4.97 7.82
C ILE A 97 0.42 6.36 8.01
N GLU A 98 0.87 7.00 6.93
CA GLU A 98 1.45 8.36 6.98
C GLU A 98 0.38 9.42 7.30
N LYS A 99 -0.83 9.29 6.76
CA LYS A 99 -1.96 10.20 7.04
C LYS A 99 -2.48 10.09 8.47
N GLU A 100 -2.35 8.90 9.09
CA GLU A 100 -2.72 8.66 10.50
C GLU A 100 -1.73 9.27 11.51
N GLN A 101 -0.57 9.77 11.07
CA GLN A 101 0.40 10.38 12.00
C GLN A 101 -0.14 11.73 12.53
N GLU A 102 0.20 12.08 13.77
CA GLU A 102 -0.16 13.36 14.38
C GLU A 102 0.31 14.56 13.54
N THR A 103 1.48 14.42 12.90
CA THR A 103 2.02 15.38 11.94
C THR A 103 2.41 14.67 10.64
N PRO A 104 1.48 14.50 9.68
CA PRO A 104 1.77 13.84 8.40
C PRO A 104 2.84 14.62 7.62
N LYS A 105 3.84 13.92 7.08
CA LYS A 105 4.88 14.57 6.26
C LYS A 105 4.50 14.53 4.79
N MET A 106 4.15 15.69 4.24
CA MET A 106 3.80 15.84 2.83
C MET A 106 4.89 15.35 1.86
N SER A 107 6.17 15.43 2.25
CA SER A 107 7.28 14.89 1.45
C SER A 107 7.25 13.37 1.34
N ASN A 108 6.85 12.66 2.40
CA ASN A 108 6.68 11.21 2.40
C ASN A 108 5.45 10.81 1.59
N LEU A 109 4.30 11.46 1.81
CA LEU A 109 3.08 11.22 1.02
C LEU A 109 3.35 11.36 -0.48
N ARG A 110 4.03 12.44 -0.87
CA ARG A 110 4.48 12.65 -2.24
C ARG A 110 5.34 11.49 -2.76
N ASP A 111 6.34 11.04 -2.00
CA ASP A 111 7.19 9.91 -2.41
C ASP A 111 6.36 8.63 -2.61
N TYR A 112 5.41 8.34 -1.72
CA TYR A 112 4.57 7.15 -1.82
C TYR A 112 3.62 7.18 -3.02
N TYR A 113 2.96 8.31 -3.28
CA TYR A 113 2.13 8.48 -4.47
C TYR A 113 2.94 8.40 -5.76
N GLU A 114 4.11 9.06 -5.84
CA GLU A 114 4.93 9.03 -7.06
C GLU A 114 5.49 7.63 -7.35
N ARG A 115 5.78 6.83 -6.32
CA ARG A 115 6.15 5.42 -6.49
C ARG A 115 4.98 4.56 -6.96
N ALA A 116 3.79 4.75 -6.40
CA ALA A 116 2.59 4.04 -6.85
C ALA A 116 2.27 4.37 -8.32
N LEU A 117 2.34 5.66 -8.68
CA LEU A 117 2.10 6.13 -10.05
C LEU A 117 3.11 5.59 -11.06
N ARG A 118 4.36 5.37 -10.66
CA ARG A 118 5.36 4.75 -11.53
C ARG A 118 4.98 3.32 -11.93
N GLU A 119 4.31 2.59 -11.04
CA GLU A 119 3.98 1.18 -11.25
C GLU A 119 2.57 1.00 -11.83
N PHE A 120 1.62 1.86 -11.47
CA PHE A 120 0.19 1.69 -11.81
C PHE A 120 -0.44 2.88 -12.54
N GLY A 121 0.30 3.98 -12.71
CA GLY A 121 -0.27 5.25 -13.19
C GLY A 121 -0.68 5.26 -14.67
N SER A 122 -0.34 4.25 -15.47
CA SER A 122 -0.80 4.17 -16.87
C SER A 122 -2.22 3.65 -17.02
N SER A 123 -2.75 2.95 -16.02
CA SER A 123 -4.06 2.28 -16.09
C SER A 123 -4.94 2.50 -14.86
N ASP A 124 -4.59 3.44 -13.99
CA ASP A 124 -5.28 3.66 -12.72
C ASP A 124 -5.59 5.15 -12.54
N GLU A 125 -6.73 5.58 -13.08
CA GLU A 125 -7.17 6.96 -12.98
C GLU A 125 -7.53 7.37 -11.55
N ASP A 126 -7.99 6.42 -10.73
CA ASP A 126 -8.37 6.68 -9.35
C ASP A 126 -7.16 7.08 -8.51
N LEU A 127 -6.01 6.43 -8.74
CA LEU A 127 -4.76 6.79 -8.07
C LEU A 127 -4.32 8.24 -8.36
N TRP A 128 -4.51 8.72 -9.60
CA TRP A 128 -4.28 10.13 -9.93
C TRP A 128 -5.28 11.05 -9.24
N MET A 129 -6.57 10.69 -9.23
CA MET A 129 -7.61 11.47 -8.57
C MET A 129 -7.39 11.60 -7.07
N GLU A 130 -7.03 10.52 -6.39
CA GLU A 130 -6.69 10.50 -4.96
C GLU A 130 -5.50 11.42 -4.66
N TYR A 131 -4.45 11.37 -5.48
CA TYR A 131 -3.28 12.22 -5.27
C TYR A 131 -3.57 13.71 -5.50
N ILE A 132 -4.42 14.03 -6.48
CA ILE A 132 -4.87 15.41 -6.73
C ILE A 132 -5.71 15.91 -5.55
N LYS A 133 -6.65 15.10 -5.05
CA LYS A 133 -7.46 15.44 -3.87
C LYS A 133 -6.57 15.68 -2.63
N GLU A 134 -5.53 14.86 -2.45
CA GLU A 134 -4.56 15.05 -1.37
C GLU A 134 -3.85 16.42 -1.47
N LYS A 135 -3.49 16.85 -2.68
CA LYS A 135 -2.87 18.17 -2.89
C LYS A 135 -3.82 19.36 -2.76
N LEU A 136 -5.12 19.15 -2.95
CA LEU A 136 -6.15 20.17 -2.76
C LEU A 136 -6.62 20.29 -1.31
N GLY A 137 -6.36 19.28 -0.48
CA GLY A 137 -6.72 19.27 0.94
C GLY A 137 -5.95 20.28 1.80
N SER A 138 -6.32 20.34 3.07
CA SER A 138 -5.87 21.34 4.08
C SER A 138 -4.35 21.41 4.29
N HIS A 139 -3.61 20.37 3.91
CA HIS A 139 -2.16 20.27 4.06
C HIS A 139 -1.42 20.22 2.72
N GLY A 140 -2.16 20.35 1.61
CA GLY A 140 -1.65 20.24 0.25
C GLY A 140 -1.00 21.51 -0.30
N ASN A 141 -0.48 21.40 -1.53
CA ASN A 141 -0.04 22.55 -2.31
C ASN A 141 -0.83 22.57 -3.64
N PRO A 142 -1.88 23.41 -3.73
CA PRO A 142 -2.80 23.43 -4.88
C PRO A 142 -2.13 23.94 -6.17
N GLU A 143 -1.04 24.71 -6.09
CA GLU A 143 -0.35 25.27 -7.26
C GLU A 143 0.18 24.19 -8.21
N ASN A 144 0.42 22.98 -7.69
CA ASN A 144 0.94 21.86 -8.47
C ASN A 144 -0.15 20.93 -9.03
N CYS A 145 -1.44 21.19 -8.79
CA CYS A 145 -2.53 20.34 -9.27
C CYS A 145 -2.66 20.36 -10.80
N GLY A 146 -2.47 21.52 -11.44
CA GLY A 146 -2.48 21.62 -12.91
C GLY A 146 -1.39 20.78 -13.58
N LYS A 147 -0.20 20.72 -12.96
CA LYS A 147 0.91 19.86 -13.43
C LYS A 147 0.59 18.37 -13.27
N LEU A 148 -0.07 17.98 -12.18
CA LEU A 148 -0.51 16.59 -11.98
C LEU A 148 -1.59 16.19 -12.98
N HIS A 149 -2.57 17.05 -13.22
CA HIS A 149 -3.60 16.82 -14.23
C HIS A 149 -2.98 16.58 -15.61
N TRP A 150 -2.07 17.45 -16.04
CA TRP A 150 -1.38 17.28 -17.33
C TRP A 150 -0.58 15.97 -17.40
N ARG A 151 0.13 15.60 -16.31
CA ARG A 151 0.85 14.32 -16.24
C ARG A 151 -0.09 13.12 -16.33
N ALA A 152 -1.23 13.15 -15.64
CA ALA A 152 -2.23 12.08 -15.68
C ALA A 152 -2.74 11.87 -17.10
N VAL A 153 -3.16 12.94 -17.79
CA VAL A 153 -3.63 12.89 -19.19
C VAL A 153 -2.57 12.36 -20.15
N LYS A 154 -1.28 12.56 -19.86
CA LYS A 154 -0.17 12.06 -20.69
C LYS A 154 0.28 10.65 -20.36
N THR A 155 -0.05 10.13 -19.18
CA THR A 155 0.41 8.83 -18.71
C THR A 155 -0.68 7.76 -18.83
N LEU A 156 -1.93 8.13 -18.55
CA LEU A 156 -3.06 7.24 -18.65
C LEU A 156 -3.28 6.83 -20.10
N GLU A 157 -3.74 5.60 -20.29
CA GLU A 157 -3.98 4.99 -21.59
C GLU A 157 -5.46 4.57 -21.73
N GLY A 158 -5.96 4.53 -22.96
CA GLY A 158 -7.32 4.07 -23.28
C GLY A 158 -8.42 4.83 -22.53
N GLU A 159 -9.44 4.08 -22.08
CA GLU A 159 -10.64 4.61 -21.40
C GLU A 159 -10.31 5.31 -20.07
N SER A 160 -9.19 4.97 -19.42
CA SER A 160 -8.79 5.60 -18.15
C SER A 160 -8.55 7.11 -18.30
N VAL A 161 -8.11 7.60 -19.47
CA VAL A 161 -7.94 9.04 -19.72
C VAL A 161 -9.29 9.76 -19.72
N GLU A 162 -10.29 9.16 -20.35
CA GLU A 162 -11.64 9.73 -20.46
C GLU A 162 -12.35 9.74 -19.10
N HIS A 163 -12.24 8.64 -18.35
CA HIS A 163 -12.74 8.55 -16.98
C HIS A 163 -12.06 9.55 -16.06
N PHE A 164 -10.73 9.68 -16.14
CA PHE A 164 -9.98 10.67 -15.39
C PHE A 164 -10.46 12.10 -15.68
N THR A 165 -10.56 12.46 -16.96
CA THR A 165 -10.95 13.81 -17.40
C THR A 165 -12.35 14.17 -16.90
N THR A 166 -13.28 13.21 -16.94
CA THR A 166 -14.64 13.36 -16.41
C THR A 166 -14.61 13.59 -14.90
N LYS A 167 -13.91 12.72 -14.14
CA LYS A 167 -13.79 12.83 -12.67
C LYS A 167 -13.13 14.16 -12.26
N TYR A 168 -12.11 14.61 -12.97
CA TYR A 168 -11.41 15.86 -12.70
C TYR A 168 -12.29 17.09 -12.97
N THR A 169 -13.07 17.09 -14.06
CA THR A 169 -14.00 18.18 -14.37
C THR A 169 -15.10 18.32 -13.30
N LEU A 170 -15.64 17.19 -12.81
CA LEU A 170 -16.60 17.18 -11.70
C LEU A 170 -15.98 17.75 -10.41
N LEU A 171 -14.70 17.47 -10.14
CA LEU A 171 -13.97 18.05 -9.02
C LEU A 171 -13.90 19.57 -9.09
N GLN A 172 -13.56 20.10 -10.25
CA GLN A 172 -13.39 21.55 -10.43
C GLN A 172 -14.70 22.32 -10.33
N THR A 173 -15.82 21.69 -10.71
CA THR A 173 -17.15 22.31 -10.65
C THR A 173 -17.84 22.14 -9.30
N GLY A 174 -17.22 21.44 -8.33
CA GLY A 174 -17.75 21.28 -6.98
C GLY A 174 -18.91 20.29 -6.85
N HIS A 175 -19.15 19.43 -7.84
CA HIS A 175 -20.25 18.46 -7.88
C HIS A 175 -19.82 17.08 -7.36
N MET A 176 -18.96 17.03 -6.35
CA MET A 176 -18.33 15.80 -5.87
C MET A 176 -18.85 15.36 -4.52
#